data_AF-A0A925UB30-F1
#
_entry.id   AF-A0A925UB30-F1
#
_cell.length_a   1.000
_cell.length_b   1.000
_cell.length_c   1.000
_cell.angle_alpha   90.00
_cell.angle_beta   90.00
_cell.angle_gamma   90.00
#
_symmetry.space_group_name_H-M   'P 1'
#
loop_
_entity.id
_entity.type
_entity.pdbx_description
1 polymer ?
#
loop_
_entity_poly.entity_id
_entity_poly.type
_entity_poly.pdbx_seq_one_letter_code
_entity_poly.pdbx_strand_id
1 'polypeptide(L)'
;MRRIFIAVFLMAFFVPVSRLLAQKKNGKLADKPLFRDPIFDGAADPVIVWNKKEKKWFMFYTNRRANAANETGLTWVHGTRIGIAESKDGAKWKYRDTANINYRPTKDYTHWAPDVFEHDGTYHMYLTYVPGIFTDWNHPRQILHLTSKDLLNWDYKSTLKLINDKVIDASVYQLPDGTWRLWYNNERDSKSIYYADSKDLENWDLKGKAVGDRGGEGPKIFRWKDKYWMLVDNWAGMGLYYSDDLTNWTKQPKRILEEPGKGAEDQAIGGHADVVVNGDRAYVFYFTHPGRTTKNAPDGTETRRSLIQLAELEYKDGVIFTNRDKPVYINLKKKK
;
A
#
# COMPACT_ATOMS: atom_id res chain seq x y z
N MET A 1 -55.19 60.28 24.88
CA MET A 1 -54.00 59.88 24.09
C MET A 1 -53.30 58.73 24.80
N ARG A 2 -53.52 57.48 24.37
CA ARG A 2 -52.86 56.27 24.91
C ARG A 2 -51.52 56.08 24.20
N ARG A 3 -50.41 56.05 24.94
CA ARG A 3 -49.08 55.70 24.41
C ARG A 3 -48.88 54.20 24.54
N ILE A 4 -48.68 53.53 23.40
CA ILE A 4 -48.34 52.11 23.29
C ILE A 4 -46.82 52.00 23.45
N PHE A 5 -46.36 51.21 24.42
CA PHE A 5 -44.96 50.82 24.54
C PHE A 5 -44.72 49.57 23.69
N ILE A 6 -43.88 49.69 22.66
CA ILE A 6 -43.40 48.58 21.85
C ILE A 6 -42.20 47.96 22.58
N ALA A 7 -42.35 46.73 23.06
CA ALA A 7 -41.25 45.93 23.58
C ALA A 7 -40.47 45.32 22.41
N VAL A 8 -39.22 45.73 22.23
CA VAL A 8 -38.30 45.14 21.24
C VAL A 8 -37.64 43.92 21.87
N PHE A 9 -38.04 42.73 21.42
CA PHE A 9 -37.38 41.47 21.76
C PHE A 9 -36.08 41.35 20.93
N LEU A 10 -34.93 41.51 21.58
CA LEU A 10 -33.62 41.19 21.01
C LEU A 10 -33.46 39.65 20.99
N MET A 11 -33.69 39.03 19.84
CA MET A 11 -33.28 37.66 19.57
C MET A 11 -31.75 37.61 19.46
N ALA A 12 -31.09 37.06 20.48
CA ALA A 12 -29.67 36.72 20.42
C ALA A 12 -29.48 35.50 19.51
N PHE A 13 -29.00 35.73 18.29
CA PHE A 13 -28.53 34.66 17.41
C PHE A 13 -27.25 34.05 17.98
N PHE A 14 -27.37 32.88 18.61
CA PHE A 14 -26.22 32.02 18.90
C PHE A 14 -25.69 31.46 17.58
N VAL A 15 -24.64 32.09 17.03
CA VAL A 15 -23.86 31.51 15.93
C VAL A 15 -23.00 30.39 16.52
N PRO A 16 -23.17 29.12 16.10
CA PRO A 16 -22.28 28.06 16.55
C PRO A 16 -20.92 28.31 15.91
N VAL A 17 -19.94 28.69 16.72
CA VAL A 17 -18.53 28.74 16.32
C VAL A 17 -18.10 27.29 16.09
N SER A 18 -18.17 26.85 14.84
CA SER A 18 -17.55 25.62 14.38
C SER A 18 -16.04 25.78 14.57
N ARG A 19 -15.51 25.17 15.65
CA ARG A 19 -14.07 25.01 15.82
C ARG A 19 -13.57 24.14 14.66
N LEU A 20 -13.06 24.78 13.61
CA LEU A 20 -12.13 24.17 12.68
C LEU A 20 -10.95 23.66 13.52
N LEU A 21 -10.93 22.37 13.82
CA LEU A 21 -9.77 21.72 14.43
C LEU A 21 -8.61 21.92 13.46
N ALA A 22 -7.71 22.84 13.79
CA ALA A 22 -6.47 23.03 13.05
C ALA A 22 -5.75 21.68 13.00
N GLN A 23 -5.38 21.22 11.80
CA GLN A 23 -4.61 20.00 11.65
C GLN A 23 -3.32 20.13 12.47
N LYS A 24 -3.08 19.17 13.37
CA LYS A 24 -1.89 19.16 14.20
C LYS A 24 -0.67 18.96 13.30
N LYS A 25 0.09 20.04 13.06
CA LYS A 25 1.31 20.05 12.23
C LYS A 25 2.45 19.34 12.97
N ASN A 26 2.37 18.02 13.10
CA ASN A 26 3.42 17.21 13.73
C ASN A 26 4.28 16.53 12.65
N GLY A 27 5.51 17.02 12.49
CA GLY A 27 6.44 16.58 11.46
C GLY A 27 6.57 17.57 10.30
N LYS A 28 7.13 17.10 9.18
CA LYS A 28 7.35 17.93 7.99
C LYS A 28 6.24 17.72 6.97
N LEU A 29 5.99 18.76 6.16
CA LEU A 29 5.07 18.68 5.04
C LEU A 29 5.61 17.69 3.99
N ALA A 30 4.83 16.65 3.70
CA ALA A 30 5.15 15.67 2.66
C ALA A 30 5.06 16.29 1.26
N ASP A 31 5.90 15.81 0.34
CA ASP A 31 5.73 16.14 -1.09
C ASP A 31 4.42 15.57 -1.64
N LYS A 32 3.88 16.23 -2.68
CA LYS A 32 2.72 15.76 -3.45
C LYS A 32 3.00 16.00 -4.95
N PRO A 33 3.30 14.95 -5.75
CA PRO A 33 3.37 13.53 -5.36
C PRO A 33 4.49 13.24 -4.35
N LEU A 34 4.35 12.18 -3.58
CA LEU A 34 5.33 11.80 -2.55
C LEU A 34 6.64 11.33 -3.17
N PHE A 35 6.55 10.53 -4.24
CA PHE A 35 7.72 9.99 -4.93
C PHE A 35 7.40 9.63 -6.39
N ARG A 36 8.34 9.93 -7.29
CA ARG A 36 8.37 9.48 -8.69
C ARG A 36 9.68 8.74 -8.94
N ASP A 37 9.60 7.59 -9.60
CA ASP A 37 10.78 6.85 -10.00
C ASP A 37 11.50 7.60 -11.15
N PRO A 38 12.76 8.03 -10.99
CA PRO A 38 13.45 8.80 -12.03
C PRO A 38 13.92 7.95 -13.20
N ILE A 39 13.86 6.62 -13.10
CA ILE A 39 14.38 5.71 -14.13
C ILE A 39 13.29 5.37 -15.15
N PHE A 40 12.16 4.86 -14.68
CA PHE A 40 11.08 4.36 -15.52
C PHE A 40 9.74 5.06 -15.33
N ASP A 41 9.61 5.97 -14.34
CA ASP A 41 8.38 6.69 -13.98
C ASP A 41 7.18 5.76 -13.69
N GLY A 42 7.46 4.55 -13.20
CA GLY A 42 6.46 3.50 -12.94
C GLY A 42 6.54 2.94 -11.52
N ALA A 43 6.62 3.81 -10.49
CA ALA A 43 6.60 3.38 -9.09
C ALA A 43 5.19 2.92 -8.68
N ALA A 44 5.07 1.70 -8.17
CA ALA A 44 3.81 1.10 -7.71
C ALA A 44 4.03 0.20 -6.49
N ASP A 45 2.93 -0.19 -5.83
CA ASP A 45 2.90 -1.21 -4.78
C ASP A 45 3.98 -0.97 -3.68
N PRO A 46 3.97 0.20 -3.00
CA PRO A 46 5.03 0.56 -2.08
C PRO A 46 4.96 -0.26 -0.78
N VAL A 47 6.10 -0.48 -0.12
CA VAL A 47 6.18 -0.91 1.28
C VAL A 47 7.27 -0.14 2.01
N ILE A 48 6.98 0.30 3.24
CA ILE A 48 7.80 1.19 4.03
C ILE A 48 8.41 0.45 5.22
N VAL A 49 9.74 0.42 5.30
CA VAL A 49 10.47 -0.30 6.35
C VAL A 49 11.65 0.52 6.86
N TRP A 50 11.96 0.36 8.16
CA TRP A 50 13.10 1.04 8.78
C TRP A 50 14.39 0.24 8.59
N ASN A 51 15.39 0.87 7.96
CA ASN A 51 16.75 0.36 7.92
C ASN A 51 17.47 0.72 9.22
N LYS A 52 17.68 -0.29 10.09
CA LYS A 52 18.32 -0.14 11.40
C LYS A 52 19.78 0.30 11.28
N LYS A 53 20.51 -0.23 10.29
CA LYS A 53 21.93 0.05 10.06
C LYS A 53 22.15 1.48 9.59
N GLU A 54 21.37 1.90 8.58
CA GLU A 54 21.51 3.22 7.97
C GLU A 54 20.73 4.33 8.67
N LYS A 55 19.83 3.96 9.58
CA LYS A 55 18.94 4.89 10.28
C LYS A 55 18.14 5.76 9.30
N LYS A 56 17.57 5.10 8.30
CA LYS A 56 16.70 5.68 7.27
C LYS A 56 15.49 4.80 7.05
N TRP A 57 14.40 5.41 6.63
CA TRP A 57 13.24 4.71 6.07
C TRP A 57 13.54 4.36 4.63
N PHE A 58 13.32 3.10 4.26
CA PHE A 58 13.32 2.65 2.88
C PHE A 58 11.89 2.41 2.43
N MET A 59 11.61 2.79 1.19
CA MET A 59 10.42 2.43 0.43
C MET A 59 10.87 1.48 -0.65
N PHE A 60 10.41 0.23 -0.57
CA PHE A 60 10.49 -0.68 -1.70
C PHE A 60 9.25 -0.49 -2.56
N TYR A 61 9.38 -0.58 -3.87
CA TYR A 61 8.26 -0.43 -4.79
C TYR A 61 8.44 -1.33 -6.00
N THR A 62 7.32 -1.85 -6.53
CA THR A 62 7.28 -2.38 -7.88
C THR A 62 7.70 -1.29 -8.85
N ASN A 63 8.72 -1.55 -9.68
CA ASN A 63 9.05 -0.66 -10.78
C ASN A 63 8.41 -1.18 -12.07
N ARG A 64 7.93 -0.29 -12.93
CA ARG A 64 7.33 -0.60 -14.25
C ARG A 64 7.96 0.31 -15.28
N ARG A 65 8.23 -0.21 -16.47
CA ARG A 65 8.90 0.48 -17.59
C ARG A 65 7.94 1.43 -18.31
N ALA A 66 7.32 2.36 -17.60
CA ALA A 66 6.24 3.19 -18.13
C ALA A 66 6.70 4.12 -19.27
N ASN A 67 7.96 4.56 -19.24
CA ASN A 67 8.58 5.40 -20.27
C ASN A 67 9.29 4.59 -21.40
N ALA A 68 9.24 3.26 -21.38
CA ALA A 68 9.92 2.46 -22.40
C ALA A 68 9.20 2.54 -23.75
N ALA A 69 10.00 2.67 -24.81
CA ALA A 69 9.51 2.69 -26.18
C ALA A 69 9.24 1.27 -26.71
N ASN A 70 8.34 1.16 -27.69
CA ASN A 70 8.04 -0.08 -28.42
C ASN A 70 7.52 -1.25 -27.56
N GLU A 71 6.98 -0.94 -26.38
CA GLU A 71 6.31 -1.93 -25.54
C GLU A 71 4.99 -2.38 -26.18
N THR A 72 4.73 -3.68 -26.17
CA THR A 72 3.53 -4.30 -26.76
C THR A 72 2.67 -4.92 -25.67
N GLY A 73 1.38 -4.56 -25.65
CA GLY A 73 0.47 -5.06 -24.62
C GLY A 73 0.98 -4.72 -23.22
N LEU A 74 1.25 -5.75 -22.41
CA LEU A 74 1.65 -5.59 -21.01
C LEU A 74 3.16 -5.67 -20.76
N THR A 75 4.01 -5.70 -21.79
CA THR A 75 5.46 -5.86 -21.58
C THR A 75 6.08 -4.76 -20.70
N TRP A 76 5.45 -3.58 -20.62
CA TRP A 76 5.90 -2.46 -19.81
C TRP A 76 5.77 -2.70 -18.29
N VAL A 77 4.89 -3.60 -17.83
CA VAL A 77 4.78 -3.95 -16.40
C VAL A 77 5.80 -5.00 -15.97
N HIS A 78 6.60 -5.51 -16.90
CA HIS A 78 7.57 -6.59 -16.69
C HIS A 78 9.03 -6.14 -16.83
N GLY A 79 9.96 -7.03 -16.49
CA GLY A 79 11.40 -6.88 -16.75
C GLY A 79 12.11 -5.99 -15.74
N THR A 80 11.58 -5.87 -14.52
CA THR A 80 12.06 -4.93 -13.51
C THR A 80 12.36 -5.61 -12.19
N ARG A 81 13.36 -5.04 -11.50
CA ARG A 81 13.65 -5.32 -10.09
C ARG A 81 12.82 -4.39 -9.20
N ILE A 82 12.71 -4.74 -7.92
CA ILE A 82 12.11 -3.86 -6.90
C ILE A 82 12.99 -2.62 -6.76
N GLY A 83 12.39 -1.43 -6.91
CA GLY A 83 13.05 -0.15 -6.68
C GLY A 83 13.15 0.17 -5.19
N ILE A 84 14.11 1.02 -4.82
CA ILE A 84 14.35 1.50 -3.46
C ILE A 84 14.42 3.03 -3.48
N ALA A 85 13.59 3.66 -2.66
CA ALA A 85 13.73 5.06 -2.28
C ALA A 85 14.03 5.18 -0.78
N GLU A 86 14.68 6.25 -0.35
CA GLU A 86 15.03 6.48 1.05
C GLU A 86 14.53 7.82 1.58
N SER A 87 14.25 7.85 2.87
CA SER A 87 13.83 9.05 3.60
C SER A 87 14.37 9.05 5.03
N LYS A 88 14.56 10.25 5.61
CA LYS A 88 14.88 10.40 7.04
C LYS A 88 13.65 10.49 7.93
N ASP A 89 12.54 10.97 7.38
CA ASP A 89 11.33 11.35 8.14
C ASP A 89 10.02 10.88 7.49
N GLY A 90 10.06 10.32 6.28
CA GLY A 90 8.91 9.89 5.51
C GLY A 90 8.20 11.00 4.74
N ALA A 91 8.64 12.27 4.86
CA ALA A 91 8.03 13.40 4.17
C ALA A 91 8.64 13.64 2.79
N LYS A 92 9.95 13.42 2.65
CA LYS A 92 10.72 13.62 1.41
C LYS A 92 11.44 12.34 1.06
N TRP A 93 11.33 11.89 -0.18
CA TRP A 93 11.89 10.63 -0.65
C TRP A 93 12.87 10.86 -1.78
N LYS A 94 13.95 10.09 -1.80
CA LYS A 94 14.96 10.13 -2.86
C LYS A 94 15.17 8.73 -3.40
N TYR A 95 15.25 8.62 -4.72
CA TYR A 95 15.67 7.38 -5.36
C TYR A 95 17.04 6.96 -4.81
N ARG A 96 17.19 5.66 -4.58
CA ARG A 96 18.43 5.08 -4.09
C ARG A 96 19.01 4.14 -5.13
N ASP A 97 18.35 3.02 -5.38
CA ASP A 97 18.75 1.99 -6.33
C ASP A 97 17.57 1.00 -6.48
N THR A 98 17.87 -0.25 -6.77
CA THR A 98 17.00 -1.41 -6.85
C THR A 98 17.55 -2.51 -5.94
N ALA A 99 16.68 -3.33 -5.39
CA ALA A 99 17.07 -4.44 -4.55
C ALA A 99 17.96 -5.43 -5.32
N ASN A 100 19.10 -5.79 -4.74
CA ASN A 100 20.00 -6.80 -5.28
C ASN A 100 19.56 -8.19 -4.80
N ILE A 101 18.69 -8.84 -5.58
CA ILE A 101 18.16 -10.17 -5.28
C ILE A 101 19.00 -11.23 -5.98
N ASN A 102 19.56 -12.14 -5.19
CA ASN A 102 20.37 -13.27 -5.64
C ASN A 102 19.50 -14.48 -6.02
N TYR A 103 18.63 -14.28 -7.01
CA TYR A 103 17.77 -15.32 -7.59
C TYR A 103 17.37 -14.94 -9.01
N ARG A 104 17.98 -15.62 -9.99
CA ARG A 104 17.82 -15.32 -11.43
C ARG A 104 17.77 -16.62 -12.24
N PRO A 105 16.79 -17.51 -11.97
CA PRO A 105 16.73 -18.81 -12.63
C PRO A 105 16.39 -18.70 -14.12
N THR A 106 15.83 -17.57 -14.56
CA THR A 106 15.55 -17.25 -15.95
C THR A 106 16.32 -15.99 -16.37
N LYS A 107 16.60 -15.86 -17.67
CA LYS A 107 17.28 -14.68 -18.23
C LYS A 107 16.47 -13.41 -17.97
N ASP A 108 15.18 -13.47 -18.27
CA ASP A 108 14.22 -12.39 -18.05
C ASP A 108 13.33 -12.75 -16.87
N TYR A 109 13.03 -11.77 -16.02
CA TYR A 109 12.18 -11.94 -14.84
C TYR A 109 11.63 -10.58 -14.37
N THR A 110 10.59 -10.65 -13.54
CA THR A 110 9.96 -9.47 -12.94
C THR A 110 9.67 -9.72 -11.47
N HIS A 111 9.85 -8.68 -10.65
CA HIS A 111 9.44 -8.67 -9.25
C HIS A 111 8.33 -7.64 -9.00
N TRP A 112 7.28 -8.05 -8.28
CA TRP A 112 6.16 -7.18 -7.92
C TRP A 112 5.83 -7.27 -6.43
N ALA A 113 5.21 -6.20 -5.92
CA ALA A 113 4.49 -6.11 -4.65
C ALA A 113 5.22 -6.77 -3.47
N PRO A 114 6.36 -6.21 -3.05
CA PRO A 114 7.09 -6.72 -1.90
C PRO A 114 6.36 -6.37 -0.59
N ASP A 115 6.33 -7.30 0.35
CA ASP A 115 6.06 -7.03 1.76
C ASP A 115 7.32 -7.31 2.58
N VAL A 116 7.74 -6.34 3.38
CA VAL A 116 9.05 -6.34 4.04
C VAL A 116 8.90 -6.03 5.52
N PHE A 117 9.49 -6.87 6.35
CA PHE A 117 9.54 -6.68 7.80
C PHE A 117 10.85 -7.22 8.38
N GLU A 118 11.08 -6.94 9.65
CA GLU A 118 12.23 -7.44 10.38
C GLU A 118 11.77 -8.36 11.51
N HIS A 119 12.50 -9.45 11.70
CA HIS A 119 12.32 -10.39 12.78
C HIS A 119 13.70 -10.95 13.19
N ASP A 120 14.00 -10.91 14.48
CA ASP A 120 15.21 -11.47 15.09
C ASP A 120 16.52 -11.12 14.36
N GLY A 121 16.69 -9.85 14.02
CA GLY A 121 17.91 -9.35 13.36
C GLY A 121 18.01 -9.72 11.88
N THR A 122 16.93 -10.17 11.27
CA THR A 122 16.84 -10.52 9.84
C THR A 122 15.69 -9.78 9.20
N TYR A 123 15.92 -9.18 8.04
CA TYR A 123 14.85 -8.67 7.21
C TYR A 123 14.30 -9.79 6.34
N HIS A 124 12.99 -9.89 6.26
CA HIS A 124 12.26 -10.83 5.43
C HIS A 124 11.51 -10.05 4.36
N MET A 125 11.52 -10.55 3.13
CA MET A 125 10.73 -10.02 2.03
C MET A 125 9.95 -11.16 1.38
N TYR A 126 8.65 -10.96 1.22
CA TYR A 126 7.79 -11.80 0.41
C TYR A 126 7.34 -10.99 -0.78
N LEU A 127 7.64 -11.44 -2.00
CA LEU A 127 7.29 -10.73 -3.22
C LEU A 127 6.77 -11.69 -4.28
N THR A 128 6.07 -11.14 -5.26
CA THR A 128 5.63 -11.88 -6.44
C THR A 128 6.75 -11.94 -7.48
N TYR A 129 7.14 -13.15 -7.88
CA TYR A 129 8.08 -13.41 -8.97
C TYR A 129 7.34 -13.87 -10.22
N VAL A 130 7.69 -13.26 -11.35
CA VAL A 130 7.21 -13.62 -12.69
C VAL A 130 8.41 -14.04 -13.55
N PRO A 131 8.41 -15.25 -14.14
CA PRO A 131 9.57 -15.80 -14.86
C PRO A 131 9.68 -15.29 -16.30
N GLY A 132 9.57 -13.98 -16.51
CA GLY A 132 9.74 -13.40 -17.84
C GLY A 132 9.12 -12.02 -18.03
N ILE A 133 9.05 -11.66 -19.31
CA ILE A 133 8.36 -10.49 -19.84
C ILE A 133 7.26 -11.01 -20.76
N PHE A 134 6.01 -10.64 -20.48
CA PHE A 134 4.84 -11.15 -21.18
C PHE A 134 3.99 -10.02 -21.76
N THR A 135 3.23 -10.31 -22.81
CA THR A 135 2.33 -9.34 -23.47
C THR A 135 0.92 -9.33 -22.88
N ASP A 136 0.57 -10.34 -22.08
CA ASP A 136 -0.73 -10.54 -21.45
C ASP A 136 -0.57 -11.04 -20.00
N TRP A 137 -1.68 -11.27 -19.29
CA TRP A 137 -1.68 -11.76 -17.91
C TRP A 137 -1.66 -13.29 -17.78
N ASN A 138 -1.61 -14.05 -18.87
CA ASN A 138 -1.75 -15.51 -18.87
C ASN A 138 -0.40 -16.24 -18.75
N HIS A 139 0.30 -15.96 -17.66
CA HIS A 139 1.59 -16.57 -17.33
C HIS A 139 1.64 -16.93 -15.84
N PRO A 140 2.56 -17.82 -15.42
CA PRO A 140 2.73 -18.16 -14.02
C PRO A 140 3.32 -17.00 -13.22
N ARG A 141 3.07 -17.04 -11.91
CA ARG A 141 3.62 -16.14 -10.88
C ARG A 141 3.53 -16.79 -9.51
N GLN A 142 4.58 -16.65 -8.72
CA GLN A 142 4.72 -17.31 -7.42
C GLN A 142 5.26 -16.33 -6.39
N ILE A 143 5.01 -16.60 -5.12
CA ILE A 143 5.57 -15.80 -4.04
C ILE A 143 6.91 -16.39 -3.62
N LEU A 144 7.96 -15.56 -3.61
CA LEU A 144 9.28 -15.90 -3.09
C LEU A 144 9.41 -15.42 -1.65
N HIS A 145 10.17 -16.15 -0.84
CA HIS A 145 10.72 -15.70 0.44
C HIS A 145 12.20 -15.37 0.26
N LEU A 146 12.56 -14.15 0.62
CA LEU A 146 13.91 -13.62 0.57
C LEU A 146 14.31 -13.10 1.96
N THR A 147 15.61 -13.11 2.24
CA THR A 147 16.14 -12.53 3.48
C THR A 147 17.29 -11.58 3.23
N SER A 148 17.46 -10.59 4.11
CA SER A 148 18.55 -9.62 4.05
C SER A 148 19.03 -9.23 5.44
N LYS A 149 20.28 -8.76 5.52
CA LYS A 149 20.85 -8.11 6.72
C LYS A 149 20.94 -6.60 6.60
N ASP A 150 20.76 -6.03 5.41
CA ASP A 150 21.01 -4.61 5.12
C ASP A 150 19.91 -3.92 4.30
N LEU A 151 18.85 -4.64 3.92
CA LEU A 151 17.77 -4.20 3.04
C LEU A 151 18.21 -3.86 1.59
N LEU A 152 19.42 -4.21 1.20
CA LEU A 152 19.96 -3.96 -0.14
C LEU A 152 20.24 -5.27 -0.88
N ASN A 153 20.91 -6.19 -0.19
CA ASN A 153 21.31 -7.49 -0.71
C ASN A 153 20.39 -8.56 -0.13
N TRP A 154 19.77 -9.34 -1.02
CA TRP A 154 18.71 -10.28 -0.67
C TRP A 154 19.08 -11.67 -1.17
N ASP A 155 19.11 -12.62 -0.24
CA ASP A 155 19.30 -14.03 -0.52
C ASP A 155 17.95 -14.73 -0.66
N TYR A 156 17.83 -15.57 -1.68
CA TYR A 156 16.67 -16.43 -1.83
C TYR A 156 16.66 -17.53 -0.78
N LYS A 157 15.48 -17.74 -0.18
CA LYS A 157 15.23 -18.82 0.78
C LYS A 157 14.35 -19.90 0.18
N SER A 158 13.20 -19.53 -0.35
CA SER A 158 12.25 -20.49 -0.90
C SER A 158 11.27 -19.84 -1.86
N THR A 159 10.66 -20.67 -2.70
CA THR A 159 9.42 -20.35 -3.40
C THR A 159 8.30 -21.00 -2.60
N LEU A 160 7.30 -20.22 -2.18
CA LEU A 160 6.23 -20.73 -1.35
C LEU A 160 5.35 -21.72 -2.13
N LYS A 161 5.07 -22.87 -1.50
CA LYS A 161 4.14 -23.88 -2.02
C LYS A 161 2.71 -23.50 -1.62
N LEU A 162 2.15 -22.49 -2.29
CA LEU A 162 0.78 -22.03 -2.09
C LEU A 162 -0.20 -22.84 -2.92
N ILE A 163 -1.48 -22.44 -2.86
CA ILE A 163 -2.60 -23.19 -3.45
C ILE A 163 -2.49 -23.39 -4.97
N ASN A 164 -1.76 -22.53 -5.70
CA ASN A 164 -1.42 -22.69 -7.11
C ASN A 164 -0.29 -21.70 -7.54
N ASP A 165 -0.02 -21.64 -8.85
CA ASP A 165 1.01 -20.81 -9.53
C ASP A 165 0.46 -19.50 -10.15
N LYS A 166 -0.70 -19.04 -9.68
CA LYS A 166 -1.33 -17.76 -9.99
C LYS A 166 -1.78 -17.08 -8.69
N VAL A 167 -0.77 -16.84 -7.84
CA VAL A 167 -0.91 -16.16 -6.55
C VAL A 167 0.08 -14.99 -6.47
N ILE A 168 -0.36 -13.89 -5.87
CA ILE A 168 0.40 -12.63 -5.82
C ILE A 168 0.20 -11.91 -4.49
N ASP A 169 0.97 -10.85 -4.27
CA ASP A 169 0.74 -9.79 -3.31
C ASP A 169 0.64 -10.30 -1.88
N ALA A 170 1.76 -10.83 -1.40
CA ALA A 170 1.87 -11.30 -0.03
C ALA A 170 1.75 -10.15 0.98
N SER A 171 1.11 -10.41 2.12
CA SER A 171 1.27 -9.61 3.34
C SER A 171 1.40 -10.54 4.53
N VAL A 172 2.48 -10.36 5.29
CA VAL A 172 2.80 -11.20 6.44
C VAL A 172 2.61 -10.43 7.74
N TYR A 173 2.00 -11.07 8.72
CA TYR A 173 1.78 -10.50 10.05
C TYR A 173 1.96 -11.56 11.13
N GLN A 174 2.58 -11.17 12.25
CA GLN A 174 2.73 -12.06 13.41
C GLN A 174 1.43 -12.07 14.23
N LEU A 175 0.90 -13.27 14.47
CA LEU A 175 -0.28 -13.49 15.30
C LEU A 175 0.05 -13.28 16.80
N PRO A 176 -0.97 -13.05 17.66
CA PRO A 176 -0.76 -12.84 19.09
C PRO A 176 -0.06 -14.00 19.82
N ASP A 177 -0.17 -15.23 19.29
CA ASP A 177 0.48 -16.41 19.83
C ASP A 177 1.95 -16.57 19.39
N GLY A 178 2.47 -15.61 18.62
CA GLY A 178 3.84 -15.59 18.11
C GLY A 178 4.03 -16.33 16.78
N THR A 179 3.02 -17.05 16.29
CA THR A 179 3.04 -17.64 14.94
C THR A 179 2.82 -16.57 13.87
N TRP A 180 2.93 -16.95 12.60
CA TRP A 180 2.88 -16.04 11.46
C TRP A 180 1.74 -16.41 10.54
N ARG A 181 1.11 -15.41 9.93
CA ARG A 181 0.12 -15.60 8.88
C ARG A 181 0.51 -14.77 7.66
N LEU A 182 0.40 -15.40 6.50
CA LEU A 182 0.55 -14.80 5.19
C LEU A 182 -0.82 -14.71 4.55
N TRP A 183 -1.23 -13.51 4.15
CA TRP A 183 -2.36 -13.29 3.25
C TRP A 183 -1.84 -13.04 1.84
N TYR A 184 -2.57 -13.52 0.84
CA TYR A 184 -2.19 -13.38 -0.55
C TYR A 184 -3.41 -13.42 -1.46
N ASN A 185 -3.30 -12.85 -2.64
CA ASN A 185 -4.33 -12.96 -3.66
C ASN A 185 -4.28 -14.33 -4.36
N ASN A 186 -5.43 -14.98 -4.52
CA ASN A 186 -5.60 -16.15 -5.35
C ASN A 186 -6.38 -15.79 -6.61
N GLU A 187 -5.67 -15.65 -7.74
CA GLU A 187 -6.29 -15.18 -8.97
C GLU A 187 -7.27 -16.19 -9.58
N ARG A 188 -7.00 -17.50 -9.37
CA ARG A 188 -7.85 -18.57 -9.92
C ARG A 188 -9.21 -18.64 -9.24
N ASP A 189 -9.35 -18.05 -8.05
CA ASP A 189 -10.61 -17.98 -7.31
C ASP A 189 -11.14 -16.55 -7.26
N SER A 190 -11.41 -15.99 -8.44
CA SER A 190 -12.02 -14.66 -8.62
C SER A 190 -11.25 -13.54 -7.88
N LYS A 191 -9.93 -13.68 -7.76
CA LYS A 191 -9.07 -12.73 -7.04
C LYS A 191 -9.46 -12.57 -5.56
N SER A 192 -9.87 -13.65 -4.91
CA SER A 192 -10.14 -13.67 -3.46
C SER A 192 -8.82 -13.61 -2.67
N ILE A 193 -8.86 -13.14 -1.43
CA ILE A 193 -7.70 -13.18 -0.53
C ILE A 193 -7.73 -14.50 0.26
N TYR A 194 -6.63 -15.24 0.17
CA TYR A 194 -6.38 -16.49 0.89
C TYR A 194 -5.36 -16.26 1.99
N TYR A 195 -5.20 -17.25 2.87
CA TYR A 195 -4.15 -17.23 3.88
C TYR A 195 -3.50 -18.60 4.14
N ALA A 196 -2.30 -18.55 4.70
CA ALA A 196 -1.54 -19.70 5.21
C ALA A 196 -0.85 -19.31 6.52
N ASP A 197 -0.64 -20.29 7.40
CA ASP A 197 -0.02 -20.09 8.72
C ASP A 197 1.36 -20.73 8.78
N SER A 198 2.28 -20.13 9.53
CA SER A 198 3.64 -20.64 9.70
C SER A 198 4.12 -20.44 11.13
N LYS A 199 4.93 -21.38 11.63
CA LYS A 199 5.59 -21.25 12.94
C LYS A 199 7.00 -20.63 12.82
N ASP A 200 7.58 -20.64 11.63
CA ASP A 200 9.00 -20.43 11.39
C ASP A 200 9.30 -19.51 10.19
N LEU A 201 8.27 -18.94 9.56
CA LEU A 201 8.34 -18.12 8.32
C LEU A 201 8.75 -18.90 7.06
N GLU A 202 9.05 -20.19 7.17
CA GLU A 202 9.56 -21.01 6.07
C GLU A 202 8.53 -22.04 5.60
N ASN A 203 7.91 -22.73 6.55
CA ASN A 203 6.92 -23.77 6.29
C ASN A 203 5.51 -23.22 6.51
N TRP A 204 4.71 -23.25 5.44
CA TRP A 204 3.38 -22.66 5.41
C TRP A 204 2.30 -23.74 5.31
N ASP A 205 1.42 -23.79 6.31
CA ASP A 205 0.22 -24.61 6.34
C ASP A 205 -0.93 -23.88 5.64
N LEU A 206 -1.36 -24.42 4.51
CA LEU A 206 -2.41 -23.82 3.70
C LEU A 206 -3.75 -23.90 4.42
N LYS A 207 -4.42 -22.75 4.52
CA LYS A 207 -5.75 -22.68 5.12
C LYS A 207 -6.80 -22.53 4.03
N GLY A 208 -7.30 -21.34 3.80
CA GLY A 208 -8.33 -21.11 2.81
C GLY A 208 -8.59 -19.64 2.56
N LYS A 209 -9.79 -19.34 2.11
CA LYS A 209 -10.27 -17.98 1.81
C LYS A 209 -10.45 -17.19 3.10
N ALA A 210 -9.82 -16.01 3.18
CA ALA A 210 -10.01 -15.04 4.25
C ALA A 210 -11.13 -14.05 3.91
N VAL A 211 -11.08 -13.45 2.72
CA VAL A 211 -12.13 -12.57 2.18
C VAL A 211 -12.33 -12.82 0.69
N GLY A 212 -13.58 -12.79 0.23
CA GLY A 212 -13.92 -13.02 -1.17
C GLY A 212 -15.30 -12.52 -1.57
N ASP A 213 -15.83 -11.55 -0.82
CA ASP A 213 -17.07 -10.84 -1.17
C ASP A 213 -16.89 -9.91 -2.39
N ARG A 214 -15.65 -9.56 -2.73
CA ARG A 214 -15.25 -8.85 -3.95
C ARG A 214 -13.82 -9.21 -4.33
N GLY A 215 -13.56 -9.36 -5.63
CA GLY A 215 -12.20 -9.52 -6.13
C GLY A 215 -11.31 -8.31 -5.81
N GLY A 216 -10.04 -8.56 -5.53
CA GLY A 216 -9.04 -7.54 -5.27
C GLY A 216 -7.65 -8.12 -5.12
N GLU A 217 -6.67 -7.28 -4.83
CA GLU A 217 -5.27 -7.65 -4.63
C GLU A 217 -4.63 -6.78 -3.54
N GLY A 218 -3.32 -6.90 -3.34
CA GLY A 218 -2.61 -6.10 -2.34
C GLY A 218 -3.21 -6.08 -0.94
N PRO A 219 -3.43 -7.24 -0.28
CA PRO A 219 -3.81 -7.24 1.11
C PRO A 219 -2.73 -6.52 1.93
N LYS A 220 -3.11 -5.66 2.87
CA LYS A 220 -2.18 -5.13 3.89
C LYS A 220 -2.77 -5.26 5.27
N ILE A 221 -2.06 -5.97 6.14
CA ILE A 221 -2.46 -6.18 7.53
C ILE A 221 -1.76 -5.19 8.47
N PHE A 222 -2.53 -4.56 9.35
CA PHE A 222 -2.00 -3.66 10.38
C PHE A 222 -2.93 -3.59 11.59
N ARG A 223 -2.38 -3.28 12.77
CA ARG A 223 -3.17 -3.04 14.00
C ARG A 223 -3.25 -1.55 14.29
N TRP A 224 -4.46 -1.00 14.39
CA TRP A 224 -4.69 0.40 14.73
C TRP A 224 -6.06 0.60 15.38
N LYS A 225 -6.14 1.50 16.36
CA LYS A 225 -7.36 1.77 17.15
C LYS A 225 -7.98 0.49 17.72
N ASP A 226 -7.12 -0.31 18.36
CA ASP A 226 -7.45 -1.55 19.05
C ASP A 226 -8.07 -2.67 18.20
N LYS A 227 -8.02 -2.54 16.88
CA LYS A 227 -8.45 -3.56 15.92
C LYS A 227 -7.33 -3.94 14.96
N TYR A 228 -7.44 -5.15 14.42
CA TYR A 228 -6.70 -5.51 13.21
C TYR A 228 -7.48 -5.06 11.99
N TRP A 229 -6.75 -4.61 10.98
CA TRP A 229 -7.28 -4.14 9.72
C TRP A 229 -6.63 -4.89 8.58
N MET A 230 -7.43 -5.18 7.56
CA MET A 230 -6.98 -5.61 6.24
C MET A 230 -7.45 -4.57 5.24
N LEU A 231 -6.50 -3.96 4.54
CA LEU A 231 -6.74 -3.15 3.36
C LEU A 231 -6.61 -4.04 2.12
N VAL A 232 -7.48 -3.90 1.12
CA VAL A 232 -7.42 -4.65 -0.16
C VAL A 232 -7.68 -3.68 -1.31
N ASP A 233 -6.82 -3.67 -2.33
CA ASP A 233 -7.10 -2.95 -3.58
C ASP A 233 -8.21 -3.67 -4.35
N ASN A 234 -9.37 -3.03 -4.52
CA ASN A 234 -10.51 -3.60 -5.22
C ASN A 234 -10.68 -3.04 -6.65
N TRP A 235 -9.65 -2.39 -7.19
CA TRP A 235 -9.65 -1.65 -8.46
C TRP A 235 -10.81 -0.64 -8.57
N ALA A 236 -11.24 -0.12 -7.43
CA ALA A 236 -12.30 0.87 -7.26
C ALA A 236 -12.06 1.67 -5.97
N GLY A 237 -10.79 1.96 -5.68
CA GLY A 237 -10.32 2.28 -4.34
C GLY A 237 -10.12 1.02 -3.49
N MET A 238 -9.86 1.24 -2.20
CA MET A 238 -9.46 0.18 -1.28
C MET A 238 -10.56 -0.21 -0.34
N GLY A 239 -10.88 -1.50 -0.33
CA GLY A 239 -11.68 -2.14 0.71
C GLY A 239 -10.95 -2.17 2.04
N LEU A 240 -11.71 -2.05 3.11
CA LEU A 240 -11.23 -2.18 4.48
C LEU A 240 -12.06 -3.23 5.19
N TYR A 241 -11.39 -4.10 5.92
CA TYR A 241 -11.98 -5.09 6.81
C TYR A 241 -11.34 -4.94 8.17
N TYR A 242 -12.11 -5.18 9.22
CA TYR A 242 -11.57 -5.23 10.57
C TYR A 242 -11.81 -6.59 11.20
N SER A 243 -10.93 -6.95 12.13
CA SER A 243 -10.97 -8.21 12.85
C SER A 243 -10.43 -8.00 14.27
N ASP A 244 -10.95 -8.79 15.21
CA ASP A 244 -10.42 -8.87 16.58
C ASP A 244 -9.44 -10.05 16.74
N ASP A 245 -9.44 -11.03 15.81
CA ASP A 245 -8.72 -12.31 15.92
C ASP A 245 -7.87 -12.68 14.69
N LEU A 246 -7.76 -11.78 13.69
CA LEU A 246 -7.04 -11.98 12.42
C LEU A 246 -7.57 -13.15 11.55
N THR A 247 -8.75 -13.69 11.88
CA THR A 247 -9.35 -14.83 11.17
C THR A 247 -10.72 -14.45 10.63
N ASN A 248 -11.56 -13.87 11.47
CA ASN A 248 -12.90 -13.43 11.13
C ASN A 248 -12.87 -11.95 10.75
N TRP A 249 -13.20 -11.65 9.50
CA TRP A 249 -13.10 -10.31 8.93
C TRP A 249 -14.49 -9.73 8.68
N THR A 250 -14.73 -8.54 9.23
CA THR A 250 -15.95 -7.77 8.97
C THR A 250 -15.63 -6.63 8.03
N LYS A 251 -16.36 -6.57 6.91
CA LYS A 251 -16.18 -5.51 5.92
C LYS A 251 -16.67 -4.17 6.44
N GLN A 252 -15.86 -3.14 6.22
CA GLN A 252 -16.30 -1.75 6.35
C GLN A 252 -17.18 -1.33 5.16
N PRO A 253 -18.29 -0.61 5.37
CA PRO A 253 -19.22 -0.26 4.27
C PRO A 253 -18.62 0.58 3.14
N LYS A 254 -17.69 1.51 3.47
CA LYS A 254 -17.11 2.45 2.51
C LYS A 254 -15.64 2.12 2.24
N ARG A 255 -15.24 2.25 0.97
CA ARG A 255 -13.85 2.22 0.54
C ARG A 255 -13.16 3.56 0.81
N ILE A 256 -11.84 3.55 0.81
CA ILE A 256 -11.02 4.76 0.75
C ILE A 256 -10.38 4.89 -0.63
N LEU A 257 -9.99 6.11 -1.02
CA LEU A 257 -9.27 6.38 -2.28
C LEU A 257 -10.01 5.92 -3.56
N GLU A 258 -11.34 5.83 -3.48
CA GLU A 258 -12.21 5.47 -4.61
C GLU A 258 -12.37 6.61 -5.62
N GLU A 259 -12.32 7.86 -5.15
CA GLU A 259 -12.50 9.04 -5.99
C GLU A 259 -11.16 9.70 -6.33
N PRO A 260 -11.04 10.32 -7.53
CA PRO A 260 -9.95 11.22 -7.87
C PRO A 260 -9.70 12.30 -6.80
N GLY A 261 -8.44 12.58 -6.53
CA GLY A 261 -8.03 13.77 -5.78
C GLY A 261 -8.03 15.03 -6.64
N LYS A 262 -7.76 16.18 -6.02
CA LYS A 262 -7.67 17.49 -6.69
C LYS A 262 -6.26 17.87 -7.15
N GLY A 263 -5.24 17.15 -6.68
CA GLY A 263 -3.86 17.39 -7.11
C GLY A 263 -3.66 16.96 -8.57
N ALA A 264 -2.85 17.71 -9.32
CA ALA A 264 -2.59 17.44 -10.75
C ALA A 264 -2.09 16.01 -11.03
N GLU A 265 -1.34 15.44 -10.07
CA GLU A 265 -0.77 14.08 -10.15
C GLU A 265 -1.57 13.05 -9.34
N ASP A 266 -2.82 13.35 -9.01
CA ASP A 266 -3.65 12.60 -8.06
C ASP A 266 -5.08 12.35 -8.57
N GLN A 267 -5.31 12.50 -9.87
CA GLN A 267 -6.63 12.56 -10.51
C GLN A 267 -7.21 11.19 -10.92
N ALA A 268 -6.64 10.11 -10.43
CA ALA A 268 -7.17 8.75 -10.58
C ALA A 268 -7.36 8.10 -9.20
N ILE A 269 -8.03 6.95 -9.18
CA ILE A 269 -8.21 6.15 -7.96
C ILE A 269 -6.85 5.76 -7.35
N GLY A 270 -6.83 5.47 -6.05
CA GLY A 270 -5.67 4.87 -5.41
C GLY A 270 -5.62 3.37 -5.68
N GLY A 271 -4.43 2.84 -6.00
CA GLY A 271 -4.15 1.40 -6.10
C GLY A 271 -3.26 0.91 -4.95
N HIS A 272 -2.94 -0.39 -4.94
CA HIS A 272 -2.12 -1.13 -3.96
C HIS A 272 -1.28 -0.25 -3.02
N ALA A 273 -1.47 -0.43 -1.72
CA ALA A 273 -0.88 0.43 -0.70
C ALA A 273 -0.22 -0.33 0.45
N ASP A 274 0.69 0.39 1.12
CA ASP A 274 1.15 0.07 2.45
C ASP A 274 0.58 1.05 3.48
N VAL A 275 0.49 0.60 4.73
CA VAL A 275 0.00 1.39 5.86
C VAL A 275 1.04 1.38 6.97
N VAL A 276 1.50 2.57 7.35
CA VAL A 276 2.41 2.76 8.48
C VAL A 276 1.66 3.38 9.65
N VAL A 277 1.48 2.59 10.71
CA VAL A 277 1.03 3.08 12.01
C VAL A 277 2.22 3.70 12.74
N ASN A 278 2.08 4.97 13.14
CA ASN A 278 3.15 5.79 13.73
C ASN A 278 2.64 6.43 15.03
N GLY A 279 2.57 5.64 16.09
CA GLY A 279 1.92 6.02 17.34
C GLY A 279 0.40 5.97 17.22
N ASP A 280 -0.27 7.09 17.51
CA ASP A 280 -1.73 7.22 17.46
C ASP A 280 -2.27 7.49 16.04
N ARG A 281 -1.39 7.83 15.09
CA ARG A 281 -1.68 8.16 13.69
C ARG A 281 -1.34 6.98 12.77
N ALA A 282 -2.00 6.91 11.62
CA ALA A 282 -1.67 5.96 10.56
C ALA A 282 -1.64 6.69 9.21
N TYR A 283 -0.76 6.26 8.31
CA TYR A 283 -0.62 6.84 6.98
C TYR A 283 -0.70 5.75 5.93
N VAL A 284 -1.38 6.03 4.84
CA VAL A 284 -1.49 5.15 3.67
C VAL A 284 -0.59 5.69 2.56
N PHE A 285 0.35 4.85 2.13
CA PHE A 285 1.25 5.09 1.00
C PHE A 285 0.71 4.28 -0.16
N TYR A 286 0.30 4.94 -1.24
CA TYR A 286 -0.42 4.28 -2.32
C TYR A 286 0.06 4.80 -3.66
N PHE A 287 -0.08 4.01 -4.72
CA PHE A 287 0.21 4.51 -6.06
C PHE A 287 -1.05 4.99 -6.78
N THR A 288 -0.86 5.82 -7.80
CA THR A 288 -1.92 6.16 -8.75
C THR A 288 -1.35 6.22 -10.16
N HIS A 289 -2.22 6.03 -11.17
CA HIS A 289 -1.93 6.27 -12.57
C HIS A 289 -2.54 7.61 -12.99
N PRO A 290 -1.84 8.73 -12.81
CA PRO A 290 -2.43 10.07 -12.94
C PRO A 290 -3.00 10.37 -14.32
N GLY A 291 -2.46 9.79 -15.40
CA GLY A 291 -3.03 9.96 -16.75
C GLY A 291 -4.26 9.10 -17.05
N ARG A 292 -4.65 8.15 -16.17
CA ARG A 292 -5.87 7.34 -16.33
C ARG A 292 -7.11 8.09 -15.82
N THR A 293 -7.33 9.30 -16.33
CA THR A 293 -8.46 10.16 -15.95
C THR A 293 -9.80 9.67 -16.50
N THR A 294 -9.79 8.77 -17.49
CA THR A 294 -10.98 8.12 -18.05
C THR A 294 -10.76 6.63 -18.22
N LYS A 295 -11.84 5.85 -18.21
CA LYS A 295 -11.78 4.37 -18.31
C LYS A 295 -11.16 3.86 -19.62
N ASN A 296 -11.28 4.64 -20.69
CA ASN A 296 -10.85 4.25 -22.05
C ASN A 296 -9.67 5.09 -22.55
N ALA A 297 -8.88 5.67 -21.64
CA ALA A 297 -7.71 6.43 -22.01
C ALA A 297 -6.74 5.53 -22.83
N PRO A 298 -6.20 6.02 -23.96
CA PRO A 298 -5.32 5.22 -24.80
C PRO A 298 -4.07 4.82 -24.03
N ASP A 299 -3.59 3.61 -24.27
CA ASP A 299 -2.35 3.13 -23.67
C ASP A 299 -1.15 3.95 -24.20
N GLY A 300 -0.28 4.36 -23.29
CA GLY A 300 0.87 5.21 -23.57
C GLY A 300 1.54 5.69 -22.28
N THR A 301 2.67 6.38 -22.39
CA THR A 301 3.48 6.80 -21.22
C THR A 301 2.66 7.48 -20.13
N GLU A 302 1.74 8.38 -20.48
CA GLU A 302 0.91 9.09 -19.51
C GLU A 302 -0.09 8.20 -18.77
N THR A 303 -0.65 7.18 -19.42
CA THR A 303 -1.60 6.24 -18.79
C THR A 303 -0.89 5.06 -18.13
N ARG A 304 0.38 4.83 -18.45
CA ARG A 304 1.25 3.82 -17.84
C ARG A 304 1.98 4.32 -16.61
N ARG A 305 2.42 5.59 -16.59
CA ARG A 305 3.20 6.14 -15.48
C ARG A 305 2.47 5.99 -14.17
N SER A 306 3.22 5.72 -13.12
CA SER A 306 2.70 5.59 -11.77
C SER A 306 3.67 6.19 -10.78
N LEU A 307 3.09 6.77 -9.74
CA LEU A 307 3.81 7.49 -8.71
C LEU A 307 3.18 7.24 -7.36
N ILE A 308 3.94 7.48 -6.30
CA ILE A 308 3.48 7.25 -4.93
C ILE A 308 2.90 8.55 -4.35
N GLN A 309 1.78 8.41 -3.67
CA GLN A 309 1.06 9.43 -2.95
C GLN A 309 0.98 9.06 -1.47
N LEU A 310 0.67 10.05 -0.64
CA LEU A 310 0.52 9.88 0.80
C LEU A 310 -0.79 10.50 1.26
N ALA A 311 -1.53 9.78 2.09
CA ALA A 311 -2.63 10.35 2.85
C ALA A 311 -2.58 9.90 4.31
N GLU A 312 -3.11 10.72 5.21
CA GLU A 312 -3.33 10.32 6.59
C GLU A 312 -4.66 9.55 6.69
N LEU A 313 -4.66 8.46 7.45
CA LEU A 313 -5.87 7.76 7.81
C LEU A 313 -6.49 8.44 9.04
N GLU A 314 -7.79 8.67 8.98
CA GLU A 314 -8.62 9.17 10.06
C GLU A 314 -9.54 8.06 10.53
N TYR A 315 -9.89 8.06 11.82
CA TYR A 315 -10.77 7.06 12.42
C TYR A 315 -11.88 7.74 13.20
N LYS A 316 -13.13 7.38 12.90
CA LYS A 316 -14.30 7.91 13.59
C LYS A 316 -15.40 6.85 13.62
N ASP A 317 -16.01 6.66 14.78
CA ASP A 317 -17.18 5.80 14.97
C ASP A 317 -17.02 4.39 14.37
N GLY A 318 -15.85 3.76 14.58
CA GLY A 318 -15.59 2.41 14.08
C GLY A 318 -15.05 2.34 12.64
N VAL A 319 -14.92 3.48 11.94
CA VAL A 319 -14.66 3.54 10.51
C VAL A 319 -13.36 4.28 10.20
N ILE A 320 -12.50 3.67 9.36
CA ILE A 320 -11.34 4.32 8.75
C ILE A 320 -11.78 5.07 7.49
N PHE A 321 -11.36 6.32 7.36
CA PHE A 321 -11.52 7.12 6.15
C PHE A 321 -10.26 7.94 5.90
N THR A 322 -10.20 8.63 4.76
CA THR A 322 -9.09 9.52 4.44
C THR A 322 -9.57 10.70 3.60
N ASN A 323 -8.92 11.84 3.73
CA ASN A 323 -9.03 12.94 2.79
C ASN A 323 -7.65 13.19 2.16
N ARG A 324 -7.45 12.61 0.97
CA ARG A 324 -6.18 12.67 0.23
C ARG A 324 -5.78 14.08 -0.22
N ASP A 325 -6.71 15.05 -0.20
CA ASP A 325 -6.43 16.44 -0.57
C ASP A 325 -5.90 17.28 0.60
N LYS A 326 -5.98 16.79 1.84
CA LYS A 326 -5.37 17.48 2.97
C LYS A 326 -3.85 17.41 2.87
N PRO A 327 -3.11 18.48 3.23
CA PRO A 327 -1.67 18.40 3.37
C PRO A 327 -1.33 17.37 4.45
N VAL A 328 -0.28 16.56 4.24
CA VAL A 328 0.16 15.57 5.22
C VAL A 328 1.43 16.07 5.92
N TYR A 329 1.37 16.18 7.25
CA TYR A 329 2.54 16.43 8.09
C TYR A 329 2.95 15.13 8.76
N ILE A 330 4.15 14.65 8.44
CA ILE A 330 4.67 13.34 8.84
C ILE A 330 6.09 13.43 9.41
N ASN A 331 6.35 12.62 10.43
CA ASN A 331 7.68 12.31 10.93
C ASN A 331 7.64 10.87 11.43
N LEU A 332 8.01 9.94 10.56
CA LEU A 332 8.00 8.51 10.86
C LEU A 332 9.00 8.18 11.97
N LYS A 333 8.49 7.64 13.08
CA LYS A 333 9.31 7.26 14.24
C LYS A 333 9.83 5.85 14.05
N LYS A 334 11.13 5.65 14.25
CA LYS A 334 11.75 4.32 14.31
C LYS A 334 10.88 3.37 15.13
N LYS A 335 10.52 2.21 14.56
CA LYS A 335 9.96 1.12 15.36
C LYS A 335 11.05 0.69 16.36
N LYS A 336 10.68 0.63 17.64
CA LYS A 336 11.61 0.26 18.71
C LYS A 336 12.07 -1.17 18.54
#